data_AF-A0A7S2BM44-F1
#
_entry.id   AF-A0A7S2BM44-F1
#
_cell.length_a   1.000
_cell.length_b   1.000
_cell.length_c   1.000
_cell.angle_alpha   90.00
_cell.angle_beta   90.00
_cell.angle_gamma   90.00
#
_symmetry.space_group_name_H-M   'P 1'
#
loop_
_entity.id
_entity.type
_entity.pdbx_description
1 polymer ?
#
loop_
_entity_poly.entity_id
_entity_poly.type
_entity_poly.pdbx_seq_one_letter_code
_entity_poly.pdbx_strand_id
1 'polypeptide(L)'
;HMKEQNPQAAANVLKASHPDKRLIAGLETCQRLSGVALKFLGFERLLDEYPTWANKLVLYQTCLRPNNRPEDEEVTSKELKELVKRINDKHGSDEFGPVVVYNEVEGSGLPPQDRMAIWL
;
A
#
# COMPACT_ATOMS: atom_id res chain seq x y z
N HIS A 1 -16.93 17.28 1.55
CA HIS A 1 -16.25 17.47 0.26
C HIS A 1 -15.05 16.51 0.19
N MET A 2 -15.33 15.21 0.12
CA MET A 2 -14.29 14.20 -0.10
C MET A 2 -14.21 13.97 -1.61
N LYS A 3 -13.07 14.30 -2.22
CA LYS A 3 -12.81 13.89 -3.60
C LYS A 3 -12.70 12.37 -3.58
N GLU A 4 -13.72 11.69 -4.10
CA GLU A 4 -13.63 10.29 -4.50
C GLU A 4 -12.43 10.17 -5.46
N GLN A 5 -11.28 9.77 -4.92
CA GLN A 5 -10.18 9.31 -5.74
C GLN A 5 -10.61 7.96 -6.28
N ASN A 6 -11.07 7.94 -7.54
CA ASN A 6 -11.42 6.73 -8.26
C ASN A 6 -10.23 5.76 -8.20
N PRO A 7 -10.30 4.65 -7.43
CA PRO A 7 -9.19 3.76 -7.26
C PRO A 7 -8.88 2.96 -8.53
N GLN A 8 -9.81 2.89 -9.49
CA GLN A 8 -9.53 2.36 -10.84
C GLN A 8 -8.62 3.31 -11.61
N ALA A 9 -8.83 4.62 -11.48
CA ALA A 9 -7.93 5.59 -12.06
C ALA A 9 -6.56 5.53 -11.38
N ALA A 10 -6.50 5.35 -10.05
CA ALA A 10 -5.24 5.18 -9.33
C ALA A 10 -4.50 3.89 -9.75
N ALA A 11 -5.20 2.76 -9.87
CA ALA A 11 -4.65 1.50 -10.33
C ALA A 11 -4.18 1.56 -11.80
N ASN A 12 -4.96 2.19 -12.67
CA ASN A 12 -4.61 2.39 -14.07
C ASN A 12 -3.41 3.34 -14.23
N VAL A 13 -3.36 4.43 -13.45
CA VAL A 13 -2.20 5.33 -13.40
C VAL A 13 -0.99 4.56 -12.89
N LEU A 14 -1.11 3.77 -11.82
CA LEU A 14 0.00 2.98 -11.29
C LEU A 14 0.52 1.95 -12.29
N LYS A 15 -0.37 1.26 -13.01
CA LYS A 15 0.01 0.33 -14.09
C LYS A 15 0.65 1.07 -15.27
N ALA A 16 0.11 2.22 -15.67
CA ALA A 16 0.67 3.03 -16.75
C ALA A 16 2.01 3.66 -16.39
N SER A 17 2.22 4.02 -15.12
CA SER A 17 3.48 4.52 -14.58
C SER A 17 4.53 3.42 -14.40
N HIS A 18 4.13 2.15 -14.41
CA HIS A 18 5.02 1.02 -14.17
C HIS A 18 4.73 -0.17 -15.12
N PRO A 19 4.82 0.03 -16.45
CA PRO A 19 4.40 -0.97 -17.44
C PRO A 19 5.16 -2.30 -17.33
N ASP A 20 6.40 -2.26 -16.85
CA ASP A 20 7.26 -3.45 -16.71
C ASP A 20 7.30 -4.02 -15.28
N LYS A 21 6.52 -3.44 -14.35
CA LYS A 21 6.45 -3.92 -12.96
C LYS A 21 5.19 -4.72 -12.71
N ARG A 22 5.31 -5.75 -11.87
CA ARG A 22 4.16 -6.49 -11.33
C ARG A 22 3.66 -5.78 -10.08
N LEU A 23 2.34 -5.59 -10.03
CA LEU A 23 1.65 -5.00 -8.89
C LEU A 23 1.21 -6.11 -7.93
N ILE A 24 1.53 -5.96 -6.65
CA ILE A 24 0.96 -6.74 -5.55
C ILE A 24 0.00 -5.81 -4.83
N ALA A 25 -1.26 -6.20 -4.70
CA ALA A 25 -2.27 -5.35 -4.08
C ALA A 25 -2.79 -5.94 -2.76
N GLY A 26 -3.00 -5.08 -1.77
CA GLY A 26 -3.51 -5.44 -0.44
C GLY A 26 -4.60 -4.49 0.02
N LEU A 27 -5.59 -5.04 0.73
CA LEU A 27 -6.68 -4.30 1.37
C LEU A 27 -6.96 -4.94 2.73
N GLU A 28 -6.64 -4.23 3.80
CA GLU A 28 -6.86 -4.68 5.18
C GLU A 28 -7.39 -3.54 6.05
N THR A 29 -7.81 -3.84 7.28
CA THR A 29 -8.11 -2.80 8.27
C THR A 29 -6.84 -2.29 8.94
N CYS A 30 -6.78 -1.01 9.28
CA CYS A 30 -5.66 -0.37 9.97
C CYS A 30 -5.64 -0.76 11.45
N GLN A 31 -5.36 -2.03 11.73
CA GLN A 31 -5.36 -2.58 13.09
C GLN A 31 -4.08 -3.38 13.32
N ARG A 32 -3.58 -3.37 14.55
CA ARG A 32 -2.33 -4.03 14.95
C ARG A 32 -2.25 -5.51 14.55
N LEU A 33 -3.37 -6.22 14.56
CA LEU A 33 -3.44 -7.66 14.24
C LEU A 33 -3.84 -7.96 12.78
N SER A 34 -3.94 -6.95 11.93
CA SER A 34 -4.26 -7.12 10.50
C SER A 34 -3.15 -7.83 9.70
N GLY A 35 -1.93 -7.88 10.24
CA GLY A 35 -0.77 -8.45 9.56
C GLY A 35 -0.10 -7.53 8.53
N VAL A 36 -0.58 -6.29 8.33
CA VAL A 36 0.00 -5.36 7.35
C VAL A 36 1.47 -5.03 7.68
N ALA A 37 1.81 -4.82 8.94
CA ALA A 37 3.19 -4.60 9.36
C ALA A 37 4.10 -5.80 8.99
N LEU A 38 3.63 -7.03 9.23
CA LEU A 38 4.35 -8.24 8.86
C LEU A 38 4.49 -8.38 7.34
N LYS A 39 3.46 -8.01 6.58
CA LYS A 39 3.51 -7.97 5.11
C LYS A 39 4.60 -7.01 4.62
N PHE A 40 4.71 -5.81 5.22
CA PHE A 40 5.77 -4.84 4.88
C PHE A 40 7.16 -5.35 5.23
N LEU A 41 7.34 -5.94 6.42
CA LEU A 41 8.63 -6.53 6.82
C LEU A 41 9.03 -7.69 5.90
N GLY A 42 8.08 -8.53 5.52
CA GLY A 42 8.31 -9.62 4.56
C GLY A 42 8.67 -9.10 3.16
N PHE A 43 7.98 -8.04 2.71
CA PHE A 43 8.28 -7.39 1.43
C PHE A 43 9.65 -6.73 1.42
N GLU A 44 10.02 -6.04 2.50
CA GLU A 44 11.37 -5.50 2.64
C GLU A 44 12.43 -6.60 2.59
N ARG A 45 12.23 -7.69 3.34
CA ARG A 45 13.16 -8.83 3.32
C ARG A 45 13.29 -9.45 1.94
N LEU A 46 12.20 -9.54 1.18
CA LEU A 46 12.23 -9.99 -0.22
C LEU A 46 13.14 -9.10 -1.07
N LEU A 47 13.03 -7.77 -0.93
CA LEU A 47 13.86 -6.82 -1.69
C LEU A 47 15.33 -6.83 -1.25
N ASP A 48 15.59 -7.06 0.04
CA ASP A 48 16.94 -7.23 0.58
C ASP A 48 17.63 -8.48 0.05
N GLU A 49 16.94 -9.62 0.07
CA GLU A 49 17.50 -10.90 -0.38
C GLU A 49 17.59 -10.98 -1.91
N TYR A 50 16.68 -10.30 -2.61
CA TYR A 50 16.59 -10.34 -4.06
C TYR A 50 16.43 -8.94 -4.68
N PRO A 51 17.50 -8.11 -4.69
CA PRO A 51 17.45 -6.71 -5.14
C PRO A 51 16.94 -6.51 -6.57
N THR A 52 17.08 -7.53 -7.43
CA THR A 52 16.55 -7.52 -8.81
C THR A 52 15.02 -7.39 -8.92
N TRP A 53 14.30 -7.49 -7.80
CA TRP A 53 12.85 -7.25 -7.76
C TRP A 53 12.47 -5.81 -7.43
N ALA A 54 13.38 -4.98 -6.91
CA ALA A 54 13.07 -3.59 -6.54
C ALA A 54 12.59 -2.75 -7.73
N ASN A 55 13.11 -3.02 -8.93
CA ASN A 55 12.66 -2.37 -10.16
C ASN A 55 11.53 -3.14 -10.89
N LYS A 56 11.03 -4.25 -10.34
CA LYS A 56 10.02 -5.12 -10.97
C LYS A 56 8.75 -5.31 -10.14
N LEU A 57 8.73 -4.90 -8.88
CA LEU A 57 7.58 -5.02 -7.99
C LEU A 57 7.15 -3.67 -7.45
N VAL A 58 5.85 -3.52 -7.28
CA VAL A 58 5.24 -2.46 -6.46
C VAL A 58 4.20 -3.11 -5.56
N LEU A 59 4.27 -2.84 -4.26
CA LEU A 59 3.24 -3.19 -3.29
C LEU A 59 2.28 -2.00 -3.13
N TYR A 60 1.04 -2.16 -3.57
CA TYR A 60 -0.04 -1.20 -3.36
C TYR A 60 -0.92 -1.67 -2.19
N GLN A 61 -0.83 -0.97 -1.07
CA GLN A 61 -1.51 -1.35 0.16
C GLN A 61 -2.50 -0.28 0.59
N THR A 62 -3.76 -0.67 0.74
CA THR A 62 -4.82 0.20 1.30
C THR A 62 -5.23 -0.30 2.67
N CYS A 63 -5.29 0.59 3.65
CA CYS A 63 -5.74 0.33 5.01
C CYS A 63 -7.06 1.05 5.30
N LEU A 64 -8.09 0.29 5.64
CA LEU A 64 -9.40 0.80 6.06
C LEU A 64 -9.34 1.26 7.52
N ARG A 65 -9.83 2.48 7.79
CA ARG A 65 -9.92 3.08 9.12
C ARG A 65 -11.40 3.16 9.52
N PRO A 66 -11.98 2.10 10.11
CA PRO A 66 -13.39 2.10 10.49
C PRO A 66 -13.70 3.03 11.66
N ASN A 67 -12.68 3.58 12.34
CA ASN A 67 -12.81 4.44 13.52
C ASN A 67 -13.52 3.74 14.70
N ASN A 68 -13.36 2.41 14.79
CA ASN A 68 -13.90 1.62 15.90
C ASN A 68 -12.99 1.69 17.13
N ARG A 69 -11.67 1.88 16.90
CA ARG A 69 -10.63 1.98 17.95
C ARG A 69 -9.63 3.07 17.57
N PRO A 70 -10.02 4.36 17.61
CA PRO A 70 -9.26 5.46 17.00
C PRO A 70 -7.80 5.55 17.48
N GLU A 71 -7.56 5.36 18.77
CA GLU A 71 -6.20 5.42 19.33
C GLU A 71 -5.32 4.26 18.83
N ASP A 72 -5.85 3.03 18.84
CA ASP A 72 -5.15 1.85 18.33
C ASP A 72 -4.89 1.95 16.82
N GLU A 73 -5.89 2.44 16.06
CA GLU A 73 -5.80 2.68 14.63
C GLU A 73 -4.73 3.74 14.31
N GLU A 74 -4.64 4.81 15.11
CA GLU A 74 -3.66 5.87 14.91
C GLU A 74 -2.23 5.42 15.24
N VAL A 75 -2.04 4.65 16.32
CA VAL A 75 -0.75 4.03 16.65
C VAL A 75 -0.31 3.10 15.51
N THR A 76 -1.23 2.26 15.01
CA THR A 76 -0.94 1.36 13.89
C THR A 76 -0.58 2.15 12.62
N SER A 77 -1.34 3.20 12.29
CA SER A 77 -1.08 4.06 11.12
C SER A 77 0.32 4.67 11.14
N LYS A 78 0.76 5.17 12.31
CA LYS A 78 2.11 5.74 12.46
C LYS A 78 3.19 4.70 12.21
N GLU A 79 3.07 3.52 12.82
CA GLU A 79 3.99 2.40 12.62
C GLU A 79 4.08 1.99 11.15
N LEU A 80 2.94 1.86 10.47
CA LEU A 80 2.89 1.51 9.05
C LEU A 80 3.54 2.58 8.17
N LYS A 81 3.29 3.87 8.43
CA LYS A 81 3.89 4.98 7.68
C LYS A 81 5.41 5.03 7.85
N GLU A 82 5.91 4.78 9.05
CA GLU A 82 7.35 4.69 9.32
C GLU A 82 8.00 3.52 8.55
N LEU A 83 7.36 2.35 8.54
CA LEU A 83 7.82 1.20 7.74
C LEU A 83 7.83 1.53 6.25
N VAL A 84 6.75 2.10 5.71
CA VAL A 84 6.65 2.49 4.28
C VAL A 84 7.76 3.47 3.92
N LYS A 85 7.97 4.50 4.74
CA LYS A 85 9.03 5.48 4.52
C LYS A 85 10.40 4.80 4.46
N ARG A 86 10.72 3.98 5.46
CA ARG A 86 12.01 3.28 5.55
C ARG A 86 12.26 2.37 4.35
N ILE A 87 11.25 1.62 3.91
CA ILE A 87 11.36 0.71 2.75
C ILE A 87 11.58 1.52 1.47
N ASN A 88 10.82 2.60 1.27
CA ASN A 88 10.95 3.43 0.08
C ASN A 88 12.27 4.23 0.06
N ASP A 89 12.76 4.70 1.21
CA ASP A 89 14.08 5.36 1.31
C ASP A 89 15.21 4.39 0.90
N LYS A 90 15.04 3.09 1.17
CA LYS A 90 16.07 2.07 0.93
C LYS A 90 16.02 1.46 -0.47
N HIS A 91 14.82 1.25 -1.02
CA HIS A 91 14.61 0.50 -2.26
C HIS A 91 13.91 1.29 -3.37
N GLY A 92 13.33 2.45 -3.06
CA GLY A 92 12.80 3.36 -4.08
C GLY A 92 13.91 4.06 -4.84
N SER A 93 13.58 4.63 -6.00
CA SER A 93 14.49 5.49 -6.74
C SER A 93 13.74 6.59 -7.46
N ASP A 94 14.45 7.65 -7.87
CA ASP A 94 13.85 8.74 -8.64
C ASP A 94 13.39 8.28 -10.02
N GLU A 95 14.08 7.31 -10.62
CA GLU A 95 13.76 6.75 -11.94
C GLU A 95 12.53 5.82 -11.89
N PHE A 96 12.40 5.02 -10.84
CA PHE A 96 11.40 3.95 -10.77
C PHE A 96 10.29 4.20 -9.74
N GLY A 97 10.37 5.27 -8.97
CA GLY A 97 9.39 5.62 -7.95
C GLY A 97 9.45 4.73 -6.70
N PRO A 98 8.42 4.80 -5.84
CA PRO A 98 8.33 4.00 -4.62
C PRO A 98 8.07 2.52 -4.92
N VAL A 99 8.57 1.65 -4.04
CA VAL A 99 8.27 0.20 -4.09
C VAL A 99 7.05 -0.16 -3.24
N VAL A 100 6.66 0.71 -2.30
CA VAL A 100 5.41 0.59 -1.54
C VAL A 100 4.59 1.86 -1.69
N VAL A 101 3.36 1.71 -2.19
CA VAL A 101 2.35 2.77 -2.26
C VAL A 101 1.30 2.47 -1.20
N TYR A 102 1.18 3.35 -0.20
CA TYR A 102 0.32 3.14 0.95
C TYR A 102 -0.80 4.17 1.03
N ASN A 103 -2.02 3.72 1.24
CA ASN A 103 -3.21 4.56 1.35
C ASN A 103 -4.02 4.20 2.60
N GLU A 104 -4.65 5.20 3.19
CA GLU A 104 -5.62 5.02 4.27
C GLU A 104 -6.98 5.55 3.80
N VAL A 105 -8.04 4.78 4.06
CA VAL A 105 -9.40 5.14 3.67
C VAL A 105 -10.31 5.02 4.89
N GLU A 106 -11.03 6.09 5.21
CA GLU A 106 -12.02 6.10 6.28
C GLU A 106 -13.20 5.17 5.95
N GLY A 107 -13.67 4.43 6.94
CA GLY A 107 -14.79 3.49 6.84
C GLY A 107 -14.38 2.02 6.92
N SER A 108 -15.41 1.17 7.04
CA SER A 108 -15.26 -0.29 7.23
C SER A 108 -15.22 -1.09 5.94
N GLY A 109 -15.28 -0.42 4.79
CA GLY A 109 -15.25 -1.08 3.49
C GLY A 109 -15.08 -0.09 2.35
N LEU A 110 -14.50 -0.59 1.26
CA LEU A 110 -14.58 0.09 -0.02
C LEU A 110 -15.90 -0.29 -0.73
N PRO A 111 -16.49 0.62 -1.51
CA PRO A 111 -17.53 0.26 -2.48
C PRO A 111 -17.06 -0.89 -3.39
N PRO A 112 -17.95 -1.78 -3.87
CA PRO A 112 -17.57 -2.92 -4.71
C PRO A 112 -16.75 -2.53 -5.95
N GLN A 113 -17.12 -1.42 -6.61
CA GLN A 113 -16.39 -0.87 -7.76
C GLN A 113 -14.94 -0.52 -7.39
N ASP A 114 -14.72 -0.04 -6.18
CA ASP A 114 -13.41 0.38 -5.70
C ASP A 114 -12.56 -0.81 -5.26
N ARG A 115 -13.19 -1.89 -4.78
CA ARG A 115 -12.50 -3.15 -4.52
C ARG A 115 -12.03 -3.79 -5.82
N MET A 116 -12.88 -3.85 -6.84
CA MET A 116 -12.53 -4.47 -8.13
C MET A 116 -11.36 -3.77 -8.81
N ALA A 117 -11.28 -2.45 -8.68
CA ALA A 117 -10.20 -1.65 -9.20
C ALA A 117 -8.80 -2.02 -8.69
N ILE A 118 -8.72 -2.58 -7.48
CA ILE A 118 -7.46 -3.01 -6.89
C ILE A 118 -6.95 -4.31 -7.56
N TRP A 119 -7.84 -5.09 -8.18
CA TRP A 119 -7.56 -6.42 -8.72
C TRP A 119 -7.57 -6.53 -10.25
N LEU A 120 -8.06 -5.51 -10.96
CA LEU A 120 -8.16 -5.46 -12.43
C LEU A 120 -6.99 -4.73 -13.07
#